data_AF-A0A949RJQ7-F1
#
_entry.id   AF-A0A949RJQ7-F1
#
_cell.length_a   1.000
_cell.length_b   1.000
_cell.length_c   1.000
_cell.angle_alpha   90.00
_cell.angle_beta   90.00
_cell.angle_gamma   90.00
#
_symmetry.space_group_name_H-M   'P 1'
#
loop_
_entity.id
_entity.type
_entity.pdbx_description
1 polymer ?
#
loop_
_entity_poly.entity_id
_entity_poly.type
_entity_poly.pdbx_seq_one_letter_code
_entity_poly.pdbx_strand_id
1 'polypeptide(L)'
;MTHYSSTLQHESRSIPGVTFTLERLSFGKRLELLRRVHALAGKLEFCAASETVASQFEAAILEKSIQQIYLECCLVQVQGLLIDGEAASVDILLQRGPGSLVEEIATTIQGQMTLSAEERKN
;
A
#
# COMPACT_ATOMS: atom_id res chain seq x y z
N MET A 1 -23.11 -23.35 -0.24
CA MET A 1 -22.75 -22.19 -1.06
C MET A 1 -21.55 -21.51 -0.43
N THR A 2 -20.52 -21.21 -1.20
CA THR A 2 -19.32 -20.52 -0.73
C THR A 2 -19.46 -19.04 -1.11
N HIS A 3 -19.48 -18.14 -0.13
CA HIS A 3 -19.51 -16.69 -0.37
C HIS A 3 -18.08 -16.15 -0.40
N TYR A 4 -17.68 -15.54 -1.52
CA TYR A 4 -16.38 -14.90 -1.68
C TYR A 4 -16.55 -13.38 -1.59
N SER A 5 -15.86 -12.73 -0.65
CA SER A 5 -15.73 -11.28 -0.59
C SER A 5 -14.43 -10.85 -1.27
N SER A 6 -14.54 -9.97 -2.27
CA SER A 6 -13.41 -9.39 -2.98
C SER A 6 -12.75 -8.24 -2.23
N THR A 7 -13.22 -7.89 -1.03
CA THR A 7 -12.67 -6.82 -0.20
C THR A 7 -12.42 -7.27 1.23
N LEU A 8 -11.47 -6.59 1.87
CA LEU A 8 -11.11 -6.75 3.28
C LEU A 8 -11.18 -5.39 3.95
N GLN A 9 -11.86 -5.31 5.08
CA GLN A 9 -11.92 -4.09 5.89
C GLN A 9 -10.96 -4.22 7.07
N HIS A 10 -10.28 -3.12 7.37
CA HIS A 10 -9.31 -3.00 8.45
C HIS A 10 -9.65 -1.77 9.28
N GLU A 11 -9.52 -1.91 10.61
CA GLU A 11 -9.47 -0.76 11.50
C GLU A 11 -8.04 -0.22 11.53
N SER A 12 -7.89 1.09 11.44
CA SER A 12 -6.58 1.71 11.52
C SER A 12 -6.03 1.62 12.94
N ARG A 13 -4.78 1.17 13.03
CA ARG A 13 -3.97 1.14 14.24
C ARG A 13 -3.34 2.49 14.52
N SER A 14 -3.02 3.25 13.48
CA SER A 14 -2.41 4.57 13.61
C SER A 14 -3.43 5.66 13.95
N ILE A 15 -4.71 5.51 13.55
CA ILE A 15 -5.75 6.50 13.79
C ILE A 15 -7.05 5.82 14.28
N PRO A 16 -7.34 5.83 15.59
CA PRO A 16 -8.56 5.25 16.14
C PRO A 16 -9.83 5.84 15.52
N GLY A 17 -10.81 4.98 15.22
CA GLY A 17 -12.07 5.36 14.59
C GLY A 17 -12.01 5.46 13.06
N VAL A 18 -10.82 5.36 12.46
CA VAL A 18 -10.67 5.26 11.00
C VAL A 18 -10.71 3.79 10.59
N THR A 19 -11.45 3.49 9.53
CA THR A 19 -11.39 2.19 8.85
C THR A 19 -11.03 2.37 7.39
N PHE A 20 -10.31 1.42 6.83
CA PHE A 20 -9.98 1.39 5.42
C PHE A 20 -10.32 0.03 4.81
N THR A 21 -10.79 0.07 3.57
CA THR A 21 -11.18 -1.12 2.81
C THR A 21 -10.18 -1.33 1.69
N LEU A 22 -9.63 -2.53 1.62
CA LEU A 22 -8.73 -2.96 0.55
C LEU A 22 -9.44 -3.95 -0.35
N GLU A 23 -9.11 -3.95 -1.62
CA GLU A 23 -9.37 -5.11 -2.47
C GLU A 23 -8.53 -6.29 -1.98
N ARG A 24 -9.17 -7.45 -1.84
CA ARG A 24 -8.47 -8.72 -1.67
C ARG A 24 -7.70 -8.98 -2.96
N LEU A 25 -6.39 -9.11 -2.84
CA LEU A 25 -5.56 -9.34 -4.03
C LEU A 25 -5.99 -10.62 -4.74
N SER A 26 -6.51 -10.51 -5.95
CA SER A 26 -6.71 -11.64 -6.85
C SER A 26 -5.38 -12.07 -7.46
N PHE A 27 -5.31 -13.23 -8.11
CA PHE A 27 -4.09 -13.65 -8.82
C PHE A 27 -3.62 -12.61 -9.84
N GLY A 28 -4.56 -12.09 -10.66
CA GLY A 28 -4.24 -11.07 -11.67
C GLY A 28 -3.71 -9.78 -11.06
N LYS A 29 -4.34 -9.31 -9.96
CA LYS A 29 -3.92 -8.08 -9.27
C LYS A 29 -2.54 -8.23 -8.63
N ARG A 30 -2.23 -9.39 -8.03
CA ARG A 30 -0.87 -9.69 -7.54
C ARG A 30 0.16 -9.61 -8.66
N LEU A 31 -0.13 -10.21 -9.81
CA LEU A 31 0.81 -10.20 -10.94
C LEU A 31 1.03 -8.79 -11.51
N GLU A 32 -0.03 -7.98 -11.61
CA GLU A 32 0.05 -6.57 -12.01
C GLU A 32 0.95 -5.78 -11.06
N LEU A 33 0.71 -5.90 -9.76
CA LEU A 33 1.48 -5.20 -8.74
C LEU A 33 2.94 -5.61 -8.71
N LEU A 34 3.23 -6.92 -8.78
CA LEU A 34 4.60 -7.43 -8.87
C LEU A 34 5.34 -6.84 -10.07
N ARG A 35 4.69 -6.76 -11.24
CA ARG A 35 5.31 -6.16 -12.44
C ARG A 35 5.58 -4.67 -12.27
N ARG A 36 4.63 -3.91 -11.71
CA ARG A 36 4.79 -2.46 -11.50
C ARG A 36 5.87 -2.14 -10.46
N VAL A 37 5.96 -2.93 -9.40
CA VAL A 37 6.87 -2.68 -8.27
C VAL A 37 8.28 -3.23 -8.51
N HIS A 38 8.43 -4.36 -9.21
CA HIS A 38 9.73 -5.03 -9.39
C HIS A 38 10.82 -4.10 -9.94
N ALA A 39 10.50 -3.27 -10.93
CA ALA A 39 11.47 -2.33 -11.51
C ALA A 39 11.94 -1.25 -10.51
N LEU A 40 11.05 -0.82 -9.61
CA LEU A 40 11.37 0.17 -8.57
C LEU A 40 12.12 -0.46 -7.41
N ALA A 41 11.74 -1.69 -7.02
CA ALA A 41 12.38 -2.43 -5.94
C ALA A 41 13.87 -2.69 -6.23
N GLY A 42 14.22 -3.12 -7.45
CA GLY A 42 15.63 -3.34 -7.81
C GLY A 42 16.47 -2.06 -7.79
N LYS A 43 15.88 -0.92 -8.17
CA LYS A 43 16.54 0.39 -8.06
C LYS A 43 16.68 0.83 -6.60
N LEU A 44 15.67 0.55 -5.78
CA LEU A 44 15.68 0.88 -4.36
C LEU A 44 16.81 0.14 -3.64
N GLU A 45 16.97 -1.16 -3.90
CA GLU A 45 18.07 -1.97 -3.33
C GLU A 45 19.45 -1.40 -3.70
N PHE A 46 19.63 -0.99 -4.96
CA PHE A 46 20.86 -0.34 -5.42
C PHE A 46 21.12 0.98 -4.69
N CYS A 47 20.09 1.83 -4.58
CA CYS A 47 20.20 3.14 -3.93
C CYS A 47 20.44 3.01 -2.41
N ALA A 48 19.80 2.04 -1.75
CA ALA A 48 19.95 1.78 -0.32
C ALA A 48 21.36 1.29 0.05
N ALA A 49 22.09 0.67 -0.88
CA ALA A 49 23.47 0.24 -0.68
C ALA A 49 24.51 1.38 -0.73
N SER A 50 24.10 2.61 -1.10
CA SER A 50 24.99 3.78 -1.18
C SER A 50 24.73 4.77 -0.04
N GLU A 51 25.81 5.25 0.59
CA GLU A 51 25.73 6.21 1.71
C GLU A 51 25.59 7.68 1.26
N THR A 52 25.54 7.96 -0.04
CA THR A 52 25.44 9.33 -0.54
C THR A 52 24.06 9.94 -0.28
N VAL A 53 24.02 11.24 0.04
CA VAL A 53 22.76 11.97 0.26
C VAL A 53 21.82 11.87 -0.96
N ALA A 54 22.38 11.97 -2.17
CA ALA A 54 21.61 11.82 -3.40
C ALA A 54 20.94 10.43 -3.52
N SER A 55 21.67 9.37 -3.15
CA SER A 55 21.15 8.02 -3.18
C SER A 55 20.10 7.76 -2.09
N GLN A 56 20.28 8.32 -0.89
CA GLN A 56 19.27 8.24 0.17
C GLN A 56 17.97 8.94 -0.25
N PHE A 57 18.08 10.09 -0.91
CA PHE A 57 16.91 10.80 -1.43
C PHE A 57 16.19 10.02 -2.53
N GLU A 58 16.94 9.44 -3.46
CA GLU A 58 16.37 8.57 -4.52
C GLU A 58 15.68 7.33 -3.91
N ALA A 59 16.30 6.69 -2.91
CA ALA A 59 15.69 5.58 -2.18
C ALA A 59 14.35 5.99 -1.56
N ALA A 60 14.29 7.13 -0.89
CA ALA A 60 13.05 7.64 -0.31
C ALA A 60 11.96 7.89 -1.38
N ILE A 61 12.32 8.45 -2.54
CA ILE A 61 11.37 8.64 -3.66
C ILE A 61 10.84 7.29 -4.15
N LEU A 62 11.71 6.30 -4.33
CA LEU A 62 11.34 4.98 -4.80
C LEU A 62 10.41 4.27 -3.81
N GLU A 63 10.69 4.35 -2.50
CA GLU A 63 9.82 3.83 -1.45
C GLU A 63 8.42 4.46 -1.51
N LYS A 64 8.35 5.80 -1.57
CA LYS A 64 7.06 6.51 -1.65
C LYS A 64 6.30 6.20 -2.95
N SER A 65 7.01 6.03 -4.05
CA SER A 65 6.43 5.63 -5.33
C SER A 65 5.81 4.22 -5.27
N ILE A 66 6.47 3.28 -4.58
CA ILE A 66 5.93 1.93 -4.36
C ILE A 66 4.69 1.99 -3.46
N GLN A 67 4.73 2.77 -2.38
CA GLN A 67 3.56 2.97 -1.50
C GLN A 67 2.38 3.55 -2.29
N GLN A 68 2.61 4.58 -3.12
CA GLN A 68 1.59 5.17 -3.98
C GLN A 68 0.94 4.12 -4.89
N ILE A 69 1.76 3.31 -5.59
CA ILE A 69 1.25 2.24 -6.47
C ILE A 69 0.34 1.27 -5.70
N TYR A 70 0.71 0.89 -4.47
CA TYR A 70 -0.13 0.02 -3.65
C TYR A 70 -1.48 0.64 -3.34
N LEU A 71 -1.49 1.88 -2.87
CA LEU A 71 -2.73 2.57 -2.51
C LEU A 71 -3.63 2.77 -3.72
N GLU A 72 -3.11 3.27 -4.83
CA GLU A 72 -3.87 3.46 -6.09
C GLU A 72 -4.50 2.17 -6.59
N CYS A 73 -3.80 1.04 -6.46
CA CYS A 73 -4.26 -0.24 -6.97
C CYS A 73 -5.26 -0.94 -6.05
N CYS A 74 -5.18 -0.74 -4.73
CA CYS A 74 -5.82 -1.64 -3.77
C CYS A 74 -6.71 -0.94 -2.75
N LEU A 75 -6.52 0.36 -2.49
CA LEU A 75 -7.37 1.08 -1.54
C LEU A 75 -8.71 1.39 -2.21
N VAL A 76 -9.79 0.85 -1.65
CA VAL A 76 -11.16 1.06 -2.15
C VAL A 76 -11.78 2.27 -1.49
N GLN A 77 -11.65 2.37 -0.16
CA GLN A 77 -12.38 3.37 0.61
C GLN A 77 -11.69 3.62 1.95
N VAL A 78 -11.77 4.86 2.44
CA VAL A 78 -11.41 5.27 3.81
C VAL A 78 -12.64 5.87 4.48
N GLN A 79 -12.92 5.50 5.72
CA GLN A 79 -14.07 5.99 6.49
C GLN A 79 -13.62 6.44 7.87
N GLY A 80 -14.34 7.40 8.44
CA GLY A 80 -14.01 7.96 9.76
C GLY A 80 -12.87 8.99 9.74
N LEU A 81 -12.39 9.37 8.55
CA LEU A 81 -11.35 10.38 8.37
C LEU A 81 -11.88 11.54 7.52
N LEU A 82 -11.76 12.76 8.06
CA LEU A 82 -11.90 14.00 7.31
C LEU A 82 -10.52 14.62 7.14
N ILE A 83 -10.19 15.03 5.92
CA ILE A 83 -8.95 15.74 5.57
C ILE A 83 -9.39 17.12 5.09
N ASP A 84 -9.01 18.16 5.84
CA ASP A 84 -9.42 19.55 5.58
C ASP A 84 -10.95 19.75 5.45
N GLY A 85 -11.74 18.94 6.17
CA GLY A 85 -13.21 18.99 6.14
C GLY A 85 -13.86 18.16 5.03
N GLU A 86 -13.07 17.52 4.17
CA GLU A 86 -13.54 16.63 3.10
C GLU A 86 -13.39 15.16 3.51
N ALA A 87 -14.31 14.30 3.04
CA ALA A 87 -14.19 12.86 3.27
C ALA A 87 -12.94 12.30 2.56
N ALA A 88 -12.15 11.50 3.27
CA ALA A 88 -10.94 10.94 2.73
C ALA A 88 -11.22 10.01 1.53
N SER A 89 -10.70 10.39 0.36
CA SER A 89 -10.58 9.52 -0.82
C SER A 89 -9.13 9.04 -0.97
N VAL A 90 -8.88 8.11 -1.90
CA VAL A 90 -7.51 7.63 -2.19
C VAL A 90 -6.60 8.78 -2.61
N ASP A 91 -7.07 9.64 -3.52
CA ASP A 91 -6.34 10.80 -4.01
C ASP A 91 -6.06 11.82 -2.90
N ILE A 92 -7.08 12.16 -2.11
CA ILE A 92 -6.93 13.10 -0.99
C ILE A 92 -5.95 12.53 0.06
N LEU A 93 -6.04 11.24 0.35
CA LEU A 93 -5.13 10.59 1.30
C LEU A 93 -3.68 10.61 0.80
N LEU A 94 -3.44 10.37 -0.49
CA LEU A 94 -2.09 10.37 -1.07
C LEU A 94 -1.46 11.78 -1.07
N GLN A 95 -2.26 12.82 -1.28
CA GLN A 95 -1.76 14.20 -1.40
C GLN A 95 -1.68 14.94 -0.05
N ARG A 96 -2.69 14.75 0.81
CA ARG A 96 -2.92 15.56 2.02
C ARG A 96 -3.10 14.71 3.28
N GLY A 97 -3.06 13.39 3.14
CA GLY A 97 -3.33 12.48 4.22
C GLY A 97 -2.19 12.34 5.24
N PRO A 98 -2.50 11.80 6.43
CA PRO A 98 -1.49 11.47 7.42
C PRO A 98 -0.58 10.35 6.91
N GLY A 99 0.73 10.61 6.86
CA GLY A 99 1.72 9.66 6.34
C GLY A 99 1.73 8.31 7.08
N SER A 100 1.40 8.31 8.38
CA SER A 100 1.29 7.08 9.18
C SER A 100 0.20 6.12 8.67
N LEU A 101 -0.93 6.66 8.18
CA LEU A 101 -2.01 5.84 7.64
C LEU A 101 -1.65 5.29 6.25
N VAL A 102 -0.97 6.10 5.43
CA VAL A 102 -0.46 5.66 4.12
C VAL A 102 0.53 4.51 4.29
N GLU A 103 1.46 4.64 5.23
CA GLU A 103 2.44 3.60 5.55
C GLU A 103 1.76 2.33 6.06
N GLU A 104 0.81 2.46 7.00
CA GLU A 104 0.04 1.33 7.53
C GLU A 104 -0.70 0.55 6.43
N ILE A 105 -1.37 1.28 5.52
CA ILE A 105 -2.10 0.69 4.40
C ILE A 105 -1.13 -0.03 3.45
N ALA A 106 -0.02 0.61 3.09
CA ALA A 106 1.00 0.02 2.23
C ALA A 106 1.59 -1.26 2.83
N THR A 107 1.94 -1.27 4.12
CA THR A 107 2.42 -2.46 4.83
C THR A 107 1.38 -3.57 4.85
N THR A 108 0.09 -3.23 5.02
CA THR A 108 -1.01 -4.20 5.00
C THR A 108 -1.14 -4.85 3.62
N ILE A 109 -1.03 -4.07 2.54
CA ILE A 109 -1.06 -4.58 1.16
C ILE A 109 0.15 -5.46 0.87
N GLN A 110 1.35 -5.04 1.29
CA GLN A 110 2.57 -5.82 1.13
C GLN A 110 2.47 -7.18 1.84
N GLY A 111 1.89 -7.22 3.05
CA GLY A 111 1.62 -8.46 3.76
C GLY A 111 0.75 -9.44 2.96
N GLN A 112 -0.28 -8.96 2.25
CA GLN A 112 -1.13 -9.79 1.38
C GLN A 112 -0.37 -10.39 0.18
N MET A 113 0.73 -9.77 -0.27
CA MET A 113 1.58 -10.33 -1.32
C MET A 113 2.46 -11.46 -0.80
N THR A 114 3.07 -11.28 0.37
CA THR A 114 3.95 -12.27 1.00
C THR A 114 3.18 -13.51 1.46
N LEU A 115 1.99 -13.32 2.06
CA LEU A 115 1.16 -14.43 2.54
C LEU A 115 0.76 -15.40 1.43
N SER A 116 0.51 -14.92 0.21
CA SER A 116 0.19 -15.81 -0.93
C SER A 116 1.39 -16.57 -1.50
N ALA A 117 2.62 -16.21 -1.13
CA ALA A 117 3.78 -17.05 -1.38
C ALA A 117 3.88 -18.22 -0.38
N GLU A 118 3.43 -18.04 0.86
CA GLU A 118 3.40 -19.07 1.90
C GLU A 118 2.19 -20.01 1.78
N GLU A 119 1.02 -19.51 1.37
CA GLU A 119 -0.17 -20.33 1.06
C GLU A 119 0.07 -21.35 -0.07
N ARG A 120 1.12 -21.18 -0.90
CA ARG A 120 1.52 -22.15 -1.95
C ARG A 120 2.24 -23.39 -1.40
N LYS A 121 2.64 -23.41 -0.13
CA LYS A 121 3.36 -24.53 0.48
C LYS A 121 2.46 -25.55 1.20
N ASN A 122 1.15 -25.31 1.27
CA ASN A 122 0.18 -26.20 1.95
C ASN A 122 -0.89 -26.73 0.99
#